data_AF-A0A8B8HKH8-F1
#
_entry.id   AF-A0A8B8HKH8-F1
#
_cell.length_a   1.000
_cell.length_b   1.000
_cell.length_c   1.000
_cell.angle_alpha   90.00
_cell.angle_beta   90.00
_cell.angle_gamma   90.00
#
_symmetry.space_group_name_H-M   'P 1'
#
loop_
_entity.id
_entity.type
_entity.pdbx_description
1 polymer ?
#
loop_
_entity_poly.entity_id
_entity_poly.type
_entity_poly.pdbx_seq_one_letter_code
_entity_poly.pdbx_strand_id
1 'polypeptide(L)'
;MKTSIYLFMLIFGSALGDLAGECDLAGYYMELGCTAQPKADNTTICPEAFLCPDLHPNPNMCFYRGTPYADRSMIPQNLINNPCSQACSCSVTAGPQFDCAAVDCVETFDSDMQQECINTYELDSCCSTGTVCGKDAIASLKTCEVDGQTYKEGQPFEPANTRKSCICTAQWNGSYDDPSSCRDINCGLEIHYQDKIFENCAPVFIGNMKSCPIAFQCPTDTSKVIRGLNLKSVNAQCSFGNMTLSVGDEVTVDEKCTKCSCDKPPFVSCVRKNSCDE
;
A
#
# COMPACT_ATOMS: atom_id res chain seq x y z
N MET A 1 -49.45 -15.93 -30.76
CA MET A 1 -48.26 -15.03 -30.72
C MET A 1 -48.06 -14.62 -29.27
N LYS A 2 -46.99 -15.09 -28.62
CA LYS A 2 -46.64 -14.70 -27.25
C LYS A 2 -45.60 -13.59 -27.33
N THR A 3 -45.97 -12.41 -26.85
CA THR A 3 -45.11 -11.23 -26.82
C THR A 3 -44.21 -11.32 -25.59
N SER A 4 -42.91 -11.55 -25.80
CA SER A 4 -41.91 -11.48 -24.74
C SER A 4 -41.46 -10.03 -24.56
N ILE A 5 -41.75 -9.45 -23.40
CA ILE A 5 -41.26 -8.13 -23.00
C ILE A 5 -39.88 -8.35 -22.36
N TYR A 6 -38.82 -7.90 -23.03
CA TYR A 6 -37.48 -7.86 -22.46
C TYR A 6 -37.31 -6.59 -21.63
N LEU A 7 -37.27 -6.75 -20.32
CA LEU A 7 -36.94 -5.70 -19.37
C LEU A 7 -35.41 -5.49 -19.40
N PHE A 8 -34.94 -4.45 -20.07
CA PHE A 8 -33.55 -3.99 -19.95
C PHE A 8 -33.35 -3.44 -18.54
N MET A 9 -32.69 -4.21 -17.66
CA MET A 9 -32.14 -3.65 -16.42
C MET A 9 -31.00 -2.70 -16.78
N LEU A 10 -31.25 -1.41 -16.63
CA LEU A 10 -30.22 -0.39 -16.55
C LEU A 10 -29.40 -0.63 -15.29
N ILE A 11 -28.20 -1.20 -15.45
CA ILE A 11 -27.18 -1.21 -14.41
C ILE A 11 -26.71 0.24 -14.29
N PHE A 12 -27.23 0.95 -13.29
CA PHE A 12 -26.61 2.19 -12.85
C PHE A 12 -25.20 1.83 -12.39
N GLY A 13 -24.20 2.24 -13.18
CA GLY A 13 -22.81 2.27 -12.74
C GLY A 13 -22.70 3.25 -11.58
N SER A 14 -22.89 2.77 -10.36
CA SER A 14 -22.32 3.44 -9.20
C SER A 14 -20.83 3.54 -9.48
N ALA A 15 -20.27 4.75 -9.48
CA ALA A 15 -18.83 4.92 -9.37
C ALA A 15 -18.40 4.10 -8.15
N LEU A 16 -17.79 2.94 -8.39
CA LEU A 16 -17.25 2.12 -7.33
C LEU A 16 -16.02 2.89 -6.86
N GLY A 17 -16.18 3.62 -5.75
CA GLY A 17 -15.05 4.31 -5.14
C GLY A 17 -13.90 3.32 -4.92
N ASP A 18 -12.68 3.80 -5.14
CA ASP A 18 -11.50 2.95 -4.95
C ASP A 18 -11.30 2.76 -3.44
N LEU A 19 -11.80 1.63 -2.94
CA LEU A 19 -11.72 1.30 -1.53
C LEU A 19 -10.29 1.43 -0.99
N ALA A 20 -9.30 0.99 -1.76
CA ALA A 20 -7.90 0.96 -1.35
C ALA A 20 -7.30 2.37 -1.27
N GLY A 21 -7.77 3.30 -2.11
CA GLY A 21 -7.34 4.69 -2.11
C GLY A 21 -8.15 5.62 -1.20
N GLU A 22 -9.42 5.32 -0.94
CA GLU A 22 -10.31 6.20 -0.18
C GLU A 22 -10.31 5.92 1.33
N CYS A 23 -10.06 4.68 1.73
CA CYS A 23 -10.24 4.23 3.11
C CYS A 23 -8.91 3.92 3.80
N ASP A 24 -8.75 4.45 5.02
CA ASP A 24 -7.60 4.14 5.86
C ASP A 24 -7.40 2.63 6.02
N LEU A 25 -6.16 2.19 5.87
CA LEU A 25 -5.68 0.80 5.97
C LEU A 25 -6.22 -0.17 4.93
N ALA A 26 -7.21 0.21 4.11
CA ALA A 26 -7.80 -0.72 3.14
C ALA A 26 -6.76 -1.23 2.15
N GLY A 27 -5.93 -0.34 1.63
CA GLY A 27 -4.81 -0.74 0.79
C GLY A 27 -3.85 -1.73 1.47
N TYR A 28 -3.39 -1.39 2.67
CA TYR A 28 -2.49 -2.23 3.46
C TYR A 28 -3.06 -3.65 3.63
N TYR A 29 -4.32 -3.77 4.05
CA TYR A 29 -4.97 -5.05 4.27
C TYR A 29 -5.24 -5.83 2.98
N MET A 30 -5.66 -5.16 1.91
CA MET A 30 -5.90 -5.81 0.62
C MET A 30 -4.61 -6.38 0.03
N GLU A 31 -3.48 -5.70 0.23
CA GLU A 31 -2.17 -6.19 -0.21
C GLU A 31 -1.75 -7.47 0.54
N LEU A 32 -2.10 -7.59 1.82
CA LEU A 32 -1.94 -8.82 2.61
C LEU A 32 -2.96 -9.92 2.27
N GLY A 33 -3.84 -9.69 1.29
CA GLY A 33 -4.90 -10.64 0.91
C GLY A 33 -6.08 -10.69 1.89
N CYS A 34 -6.21 -9.70 2.79
CA CYS A 34 -7.34 -9.63 3.70
C CYS A 34 -8.61 -9.16 2.98
N THR A 35 -9.77 -9.60 3.48
CA THR A 35 -11.08 -9.25 2.93
C THR A 35 -11.79 -8.24 3.83
N ALA A 36 -12.27 -7.14 3.23
CA ALA A 36 -13.03 -6.11 3.93
C ALA A 36 -14.35 -6.65 4.51
N GLN A 37 -14.65 -6.27 5.75
CA GLN A 37 -15.96 -6.50 6.36
C GLN A 37 -16.79 -5.22 6.27
N PRO A 38 -17.82 -5.18 5.38
CA PRO A 38 -18.61 -3.98 5.17
C PRO A 38 -19.41 -3.63 6.41
N LYS A 39 -19.77 -2.34 6.53
CA LYS A 39 -20.68 -1.90 7.58
C LYS A 39 -22.06 -2.50 7.39
N ALA A 40 -22.71 -2.86 8.49
CA ALA A 40 -24.07 -3.40 8.47
C ALA A 40 -25.10 -2.44 7.82
N ASP A 41 -24.86 -1.14 7.90
CA ASP A 41 -25.75 -0.11 7.38
C ASP A 41 -25.40 0.38 5.96
N ASN A 42 -24.28 -0.08 5.38
CA ASN A 42 -23.75 0.35 4.07
C ASN A 42 -23.69 1.88 3.88
N THR A 43 -23.53 2.63 4.98
CA THR A 43 -23.53 4.12 4.93
C THR A 43 -22.24 4.70 4.33
N THR A 44 -21.19 3.90 4.26
CA THR A 44 -19.89 4.27 3.69
C THR A 44 -19.27 3.04 3.04
N ILE A 45 -18.43 3.27 2.02
CA ILE A 45 -17.61 2.22 1.41
C ILE A 45 -16.54 1.70 2.37
N CYS A 46 -16.15 2.49 3.39
CA CYS A 46 -15.03 2.12 4.26
C CYS A 46 -15.43 1.07 5.31
N PRO A 47 -14.76 -0.11 5.33
CA PRO A 47 -15.08 -1.21 6.22
C PRO A 47 -14.76 -0.88 7.68
N GLU A 48 -15.39 -1.60 8.61
CA GLU A 48 -15.10 -1.47 10.03
C GLU A 48 -14.00 -2.40 10.52
N ALA A 49 -13.76 -3.50 9.80
CA ALA A 49 -12.73 -4.48 10.09
C ALA A 49 -12.33 -5.22 8.81
N PHE A 50 -11.26 -6.00 8.90
CA PHE A 50 -10.82 -6.91 7.85
C PHE A 50 -10.68 -8.32 8.42
N LEU A 51 -10.84 -9.32 7.54
CA LEU A 51 -10.50 -10.71 7.84
C LEU A 51 -9.28 -11.08 7.02
N CYS A 52 -8.17 -11.31 7.70
CA CYS A 52 -6.93 -11.73 7.06
C CYS A 52 -6.83 -13.27 7.02
N PRO A 53 -6.22 -13.83 5.97
CA PRO A 53 -5.80 -15.23 6.01
C PRO A 53 -4.72 -15.43 7.08
N ASP A 54 -4.38 -16.68 7.36
CA ASP A 54 -3.15 -16.97 8.10
C ASP A 54 -1.95 -16.58 7.23
N LEU A 55 -1.30 -15.47 7.59
CA LEU A 55 -0.21 -14.89 6.81
C LEU A 55 1.08 -15.72 6.94
N HIS A 56 1.25 -16.46 8.04
CA HIS A 56 2.48 -17.21 8.32
C HIS A 56 2.18 -18.56 9.00
N PRO A 57 1.54 -19.51 8.30
CA PRO A 57 1.12 -20.79 8.88
C PRO A 57 2.29 -21.72 9.23
N ASN A 58 3.51 -21.43 8.76
CA ASN A 58 4.71 -22.20 9.08
C ASN A 58 5.90 -21.28 9.37
N PRO A 59 6.45 -21.26 10.59
CA PRO A 59 7.58 -20.39 10.95
C PRO A 59 8.91 -20.77 10.26
N ASN A 60 8.96 -21.92 9.57
CA ASN A 60 10.15 -22.38 8.84
C ASN A 60 10.04 -22.15 7.32
N MET A 61 9.10 -21.31 6.87
CA MET A 61 8.91 -20.98 5.46
C MET A 61 8.58 -19.51 5.33
N CYS A 62 8.98 -18.92 4.21
CA CYS A 62 8.53 -17.60 3.82
C CYS A 62 7.23 -17.72 3.04
N PHE A 63 6.33 -16.76 3.20
CA PHE A 63 5.05 -16.70 2.50
C PHE A 63 4.98 -15.41 1.70
N TYR A 64 4.64 -15.55 0.42
CA TYR A 64 4.31 -14.41 -0.43
C TYR A 64 2.99 -14.72 -1.13
N ARG A 65 1.97 -13.92 -0.85
CA ARG A 65 0.61 -14.03 -1.38
C ARG A 65 0.02 -15.42 -1.17
N GLY A 66 0.22 -15.96 0.04
CA GLY A 66 -0.21 -17.30 0.44
C GLY A 66 0.58 -18.46 -0.17
N THR A 67 1.63 -18.20 -0.97
CA THR A 67 2.50 -19.24 -1.52
C THR A 67 3.70 -19.47 -0.61
N PRO A 68 3.98 -20.71 -0.17
CA PRO A 68 5.12 -21.02 0.67
C PRO A 68 6.42 -21.17 -0.13
N TYR A 69 7.50 -20.62 0.41
CA TYR A 69 8.86 -20.63 -0.13
C TYR A 69 9.79 -21.24 0.92
N ALA A 70 10.55 -22.27 0.53
CA ALA A 70 11.54 -22.89 1.39
C ALA A 70 12.80 -22.02 1.52
N ASP A 71 13.63 -22.28 2.53
CA ASP A 71 14.91 -21.59 2.70
C ASP A 71 15.72 -21.56 1.39
N ARG A 72 16.23 -20.38 1.04
CA ARG A 72 16.99 -20.04 -0.18
C ARG A 72 16.23 -20.17 -1.49
N SER A 73 14.96 -20.57 -1.48
CA SER A 73 14.14 -20.56 -2.70
C SER A 73 13.88 -19.11 -3.14
N MET A 74 13.93 -18.88 -4.45
CA MET A 74 13.66 -17.56 -5.04
C MET A 74 12.18 -17.42 -5.39
N ILE A 75 11.65 -16.21 -5.22
CA ILE A 75 10.38 -15.83 -5.86
C ILE A 75 10.68 -15.56 -7.35
N PRO A 76 10.00 -16.21 -8.30
CA PRO A 76 10.10 -15.84 -9.70
C PRO A 76 9.79 -14.36 -9.91
N GLN A 77 10.66 -13.61 -10.59
CA GLN A 77 10.56 -12.15 -10.71
C GLN A 77 9.23 -11.68 -11.30
N ASN A 78 8.65 -12.45 -12.24
CA ASN A 78 7.37 -12.16 -12.86
C ASN A 78 6.16 -12.35 -11.93
N LEU A 79 6.34 -12.88 -10.73
CA LEU A 79 5.31 -12.99 -9.70
C LEU A 79 5.37 -11.87 -8.67
N ILE A 80 6.49 -11.13 -8.62
CA ILE A 80 6.70 -10.01 -7.70
C ILE A 80 5.98 -8.78 -8.25
N ASN A 81 4.98 -8.30 -7.53
CA ASN A 81 4.20 -7.12 -7.93
C ASN A 81 4.90 -5.80 -7.60
N ASN A 82 5.82 -5.78 -6.64
CA ASN A 82 6.59 -4.58 -6.32
C ASN A 82 7.77 -4.45 -7.29
N PRO A 83 7.83 -3.39 -8.12
CA PRO A 83 8.87 -3.23 -9.14
C PRO A 83 10.29 -3.08 -8.56
N CYS A 84 10.39 -2.61 -7.32
CA CYS A 84 11.66 -2.36 -6.63
C CYS A 84 12.19 -3.58 -5.89
N SER A 85 11.42 -4.67 -5.85
CA SER A 85 11.82 -5.95 -5.29
C SER A 85 12.43 -6.83 -6.37
N GLN A 86 13.76 -6.98 -6.35
CA GLN A 86 14.50 -7.75 -7.36
C GLN A 86 15.21 -8.95 -6.75
N ALA A 87 15.18 -10.09 -7.43
CA ALA A 87 15.91 -11.30 -7.06
C ALA A 87 15.71 -11.75 -5.60
N CYS A 88 14.48 -11.69 -5.11
CA CYS A 88 14.13 -12.00 -3.72
C CYS A 88 14.22 -13.51 -3.43
N SER A 89 14.88 -13.86 -2.33
CA SER A 89 15.02 -15.23 -1.85
C SER A 89 14.61 -15.37 -0.39
N CYS A 90 13.99 -16.49 -0.05
CA CYS A 90 13.58 -16.76 1.32
C CYS A 90 14.79 -17.06 2.21
N SER A 91 14.78 -16.53 3.43
CA SER A 91 15.73 -16.81 4.49
C SER A 91 14.97 -17.10 5.77
N VAL A 92 15.31 -18.20 6.44
CA VAL A 92 14.65 -18.59 7.71
C VAL A 92 15.61 -18.59 8.91
N THR A 93 16.84 -18.09 8.71
CA THR A 93 17.91 -18.19 9.72
C THR A 93 17.63 -17.35 10.97
N ALA A 94 16.96 -16.21 10.81
CA ALA A 94 16.61 -15.28 11.88
C ALA A 94 15.08 -15.08 11.99
N GLY A 95 14.32 -16.11 11.60
CA GLY A 95 12.88 -15.99 11.29
C GLY A 95 12.65 -15.87 9.78
N PRO A 96 11.42 -16.16 9.31
CA PRO A 96 11.08 -16.15 7.89
C PRO A 96 11.02 -14.72 7.34
N GLN A 97 11.88 -14.42 6.37
CA GLN A 97 11.95 -13.14 5.67
C GLN A 97 12.44 -13.32 4.23
N PHE A 98 12.21 -12.32 3.37
CA PHE A 98 12.81 -12.31 2.04
C PHE A 98 14.00 -11.35 1.98
N ASP A 99 15.13 -11.86 1.52
CA ASP A 99 16.32 -11.07 1.18
C ASP A 99 16.30 -10.79 -0.33
N CYS A 100 16.24 -9.51 -0.70
CA CYS A 100 16.22 -9.05 -2.09
C CYS A 100 17.52 -8.31 -2.46
N ALA A 101 17.81 -8.22 -3.75
CA ALA A 101 18.89 -7.36 -4.25
C ALA A 101 18.55 -5.89 -4.01
N ALA A 102 19.54 -5.11 -3.55
CA ALA A 102 19.41 -3.66 -3.50
C ALA A 102 19.28 -3.11 -4.93
N VAL A 103 18.31 -2.23 -5.13
CA VAL A 103 18.09 -1.54 -6.39
C VAL A 103 18.59 -0.11 -6.23
N ASP A 104 19.71 0.19 -6.89
CA ASP A 104 20.29 1.53 -6.93
C ASP A 104 19.84 2.26 -8.19
N CYS A 105 18.95 3.24 -8.01
CA CYS A 105 18.44 4.06 -9.10
C CYS A 105 19.44 5.17 -9.43
N VAL A 106 20.06 5.10 -10.61
CA VAL A 106 21.18 5.97 -11.03
C VAL A 106 20.80 7.45 -10.97
N GLU A 107 19.53 7.77 -11.26
CA GLU A 107 19.00 9.12 -11.23
C GLU A 107 19.06 9.80 -9.86
N THR A 108 19.28 9.04 -8.78
CA THR A 108 19.42 9.58 -7.43
C THR A 108 20.85 10.07 -7.12
N PHE A 109 21.83 9.73 -7.95
CA PHE A 109 23.25 10.08 -7.72
C PHE A 109 23.75 11.26 -8.55
N ASP A 110 23.03 11.69 -9.58
CA ASP A 110 23.43 12.81 -10.45
C ASP A 110 22.45 13.99 -10.32
N SER A 111 22.77 14.91 -9.41
CA SER A 111 21.98 16.11 -9.16
C SER A 111 22.02 17.13 -10.30
N ASP A 112 23.05 17.09 -11.14
CA ASP A 112 23.25 18.05 -12.23
C ASP A 112 22.34 17.69 -13.40
N MET A 113 22.18 16.39 -13.70
CA MET A 113 21.20 15.91 -14.69
C MET A 113 19.75 16.29 -14.35
N GLN A 114 19.39 16.37 -13.06
CA GLN A 114 18.03 16.72 -12.62
C GLN A 114 17.64 18.18 -12.95
N GLN A 115 18.60 19.06 -13.25
CA GLN A 115 18.33 20.46 -13.56
C GLN A 115 18.01 20.71 -15.04
N GLU A 116 18.47 19.83 -15.94
CA GLU A 116 18.36 20.02 -17.40
C GLU A 116 17.53 18.96 -18.12
N CYS A 117 17.21 17.87 -17.43
CA CYS A 117 16.50 16.72 -17.96
C CYS A 117 15.30 16.36 -17.09
N ILE A 118 14.29 15.75 -17.71
CA ILE A 118 13.25 15.03 -16.98
C ILE A 118 13.54 13.53 -17.05
N ASN A 119 13.34 12.81 -15.95
CA ASN A 119 13.35 11.36 -15.94
C ASN A 119 12.02 10.82 -16.48
N THR A 120 12.10 9.79 -17.32
CA THR A 120 10.94 9.07 -17.84
C THR A 120 10.93 7.64 -17.32
N TYR A 121 9.73 7.11 -17.12
CA TYR A 121 9.50 5.82 -16.48
C TYR A 121 8.57 4.97 -17.34
N GLU A 122 8.76 3.66 -17.25
CA GLU A 122 7.77 2.68 -17.70
C GLU A 122 6.92 2.26 -16.51
N LEU A 123 5.67 1.85 -16.78
CA LEU A 123 4.70 1.55 -15.72
C LEU A 123 5.25 0.56 -14.69
N ASP A 124 5.98 -0.47 -15.13
CA ASP A 124 6.53 -1.51 -14.25
C ASP A 124 7.98 -1.32 -13.81
N SER A 125 8.55 -0.15 -14.06
CA SER A 125 9.91 0.18 -13.63
C SER A 125 9.97 0.65 -12.18
N CYS A 126 11.07 0.34 -11.49
CA CYS A 126 11.39 0.92 -10.18
C CYS A 126 12.13 2.24 -10.33
N CYS A 127 13.14 2.24 -11.20
CA CYS A 127 13.96 3.40 -11.53
C CYS A 127 13.59 3.96 -12.90
N SER A 128 14.11 5.14 -13.24
CA SER A 128 13.91 5.72 -14.56
C SER A 128 14.43 4.80 -15.67
N THR A 129 13.67 4.73 -16.75
CA THR A 129 14.05 3.96 -17.96
C THR A 129 14.65 4.85 -19.03
N GLY A 130 14.59 6.16 -18.86
CA GLY A 130 15.17 7.13 -19.77
C GLY A 130 15.09 8.55 -19.26
N THR A 131 15.54 9.48 -20.09
CA THR A 131 15.54 10.91 -19.81
C THR A 131 15.24 11.72 -21.07
N VAL A 132 14.54 12.84 -20.92
CA VAL A 132 14.38 13.85 -21.99
C VAL A 132 15.07 15.14 -21.54
N CYS A 133 16.09 15.56 -22.29
CA CYS A 133 16.93 16.71 -21.97
C CYS A 133 16.75 17.85 -22.97
N GLY A 134 16.92 19.09 -22.48
CA GLY A 134 16.91 20.29 -23.32
C GLY A 134 15.52 20.94 -23.40
N LYS A 135 15.52 22.28 -23.34
CA LYS A 135 14.30 23.10 -23.17
C LYS A 135 13.26 22.84 -24.27
N ASP A 136 13.67 22.76 -25.53
CA ASP A 136 12.75 22.59 -26.66
C ASP A 136 12.13 21.18 -26.69
N ALA A 137 12.95 20.15 -26.42
CA ALA A 137 12.46 18.77 -26.32
C ALA A 137 11.47 18.62 -25.17
N ILE A 138 11.83 19.14 -24.00
CA ILE A 138 10.98 19.14 -22.80
C ILE A 138 9.68 19.95 -23.00
N ALA A 139 9.72 21.03 -23.79
CA ALA A 139 8.53 21.83 -24.12
C ALA A 139 7.62 21.16 -25.16
N SER A 140 8.15 20.23 -25.96
CA SER A 140 7.39 19.51 -26.99
C SER A 140 6.60 18.30 -26.45
N LEU A 141 6.91 17.87 -25.23
CA LEU A 141 6.25 16.73 -24.58
C LEU A 141 4.77 17.01 -24.34
N LYS A 142 3.95 15.97 -24.48
CA LYS A 142 2.56 16.03 -24.05
C LYS A 142 2.48 16.18 -22.54
N THR A 143 1.34 16.67 -22.07
CA THR A 143 1.10 16.89 -20.64
C THR A 143 -0.21 16.26 -20.21
N CYS A 144 -0.24 15.81 -18.96
CA CYS A 144 -1.39 15.28 -18.28
C CYS A 144 -1.73 16.21 -17.11
N GLU A 145 -2.99 16.59 -16.98
CA GLU A 145 -3.50 17.37 -15.84
C GLU A 145 -4.20 16.40 -14.89
N VAL A 146 -3.66 16.24 -13.68
CA VAL A 146 -4.17 15.30 -12.67
C VAL A 146 -4.15 15.99 -11.32
N ASP A 147 -5.29 16.04 -10.64
CA ASP A 147 -5.46 16.66 -9.33
C ASP A 147 -4.93 18.10 -9.22
N GLY A 148 -5.04 18.86 -10.31
CA GLY A 148 -4.55 20.24 -10.40
C GLY A 148 -3.02 20.37 -10.57
N GLN A 149 -2.33 19.28 -10.86
CA GLN A 149 -0.91 19.24 -11.20
C GLN A 149 -0.70 18.82 -12.66
N THR A 150 0.27 19.47 -13.31
CA THR A 150 0.69 19.15 -14.67
C THR A 150 1.88 18.20 -14.65
N TYR A 151 1.73 17.04 -15.28
CA TYR A 151 2.79 16.06 -15.50
C TYR A 151 3.17 16.04 -16.97
N LYS A 152 4.45 15.86 -17.29
CA LYS A 152 4.94 15.68 -18.66
C LYS A 152 4.97 14.22 -19.04
N GLU A 153 4.88 13.96 -20.33
CA GLU A 153 4.96 12.62 -20.90
C GLU A 153 6.18 11.85 -20.36
N GLY A 154 5.94 10.62 -19.91
CA GLY A 154 6.91 9.75 -19.26
C GLY A 154 7.07 9.95 -17.74
N GLN A 155 6.52 11.02 -17.16
CA GLN A 155 6.58 11.21 -15.70
C GLN A 155 5.55 10.33 -14.97
N PRO A 156 5.90 9.76 -13.81
CA PRO A 156 4.98 9.06 -12.95
C PRO A 156 4.16 10.04 -12.11
N PHE A 157 2.97 9.62 -11.71
CA PHE A 157 2.13 10.32 -10.74
C PHE A 157 1.26 9.34 -9.95
N GLU A 158 0.84 9.75 -8.76
CA GLU A 158 -0.10 9.01 -7.93
C GLU A 158 -1.38 9.84 -7.77
N PRO A 159 -2.49 9.44 -8.40
CA PRO A 159 -3.73 10.19 -8.28
C PRO A 159 -4.26 10.15 -6.84
N ALA A 160 -4.85 11.25 -6.40
CA ALA A 160 -5.46 11.35 -5.10
C ALA A 160 -6.58 10.32 -4.93
N ASN A 161 -6.57 9.63 -3.79
CA ASN A 161 -7.58 8.64 -3.40
C ASN A 161 -7.72 7.41 -4.32
N THR A 162 -6.69 7.02 -5.09
CA THR A 162 -6.78 5.83 -5.97
C THR A 162 -5.80 4.71 -5.62
N ARG A 163 -4.82 4.93 -4.72
CA ARG A 163 -3.73 3.97 -4.43
C ARG A 163 -3.12 3.36 -5.71
N LYS A 164 -3.03 4.17 -6.77
CA LYS A 164 -2.46 3.80 -8.06
C LYS A 164 -1.22 4.64 -8.35
N SER A 165 -0.31 4.03 -9.08
CA SER A 165 0.81 4.72 -9.72
C SER A 165 0.56 4.67 -11.21
N CYS A 166 0.61 5.83 -11.85
CA CYS A 166 0.33 6.01 -13.26
C CYS A 166 1.49 6.71 -13.96
N ILE A 167 1.59 6.54 -15.27
CA ILE A 167 2.53 7.25 -16.15
C ILE A 167 1.75 8.21 -17.03
N CYS A 168 2.21 9.45 -17.14
CA CYS A 168 1.65 10.39 -18.11
C CYS A 168 2.05 9.94 -19.52
N THR A 169 1.08 9.53 -20.34
CA THR A 169 1.31 9.11 -21.73
C THR A 169 0.77 10.15 -22.70
N ALA A 170 1.26 10.16 -23.94
CA ALA A 170 0.69 11.00 -25.00
C ALA A 170 -0.79 10.72 -25.28
N GLN A 171 -1.27 9.52 -24.93
CA GLN A 171 -2.64 9.05 -25.12
C GLN A 171 -3.49 9.19 -23.84
N TRP A 172 -3.01 9.87 -22.81
CA TRP A 172 -3.71 10.04 -21.55
C TRP A 172 -5.13 10.55 -21.76
N ASN A 173 -6.11 9.75 -21.31
CA ASN A 173 -7.54 10.01 -21.51
C ASN A 173 -8.25 10.44 -20.21
N GLY A 174 -7.51 10.59 -19.11
CA GLY A 174 -8.06 10.92 -17.79
C GLY A 174 -8.65 9.74 -17.02
N SER A 175 -8.47 8.50 -17.47
CA SER A 175 -8.93 7.30 -16.79
C SER A 175 -7.80 6.63 -16.01
N TYR A 176 -8.09 6.22 -14.77
CA TYR A 176 -7.16 5.46 -13.92
C TYR A 176 -7.32 3.93 -14.06
N ASP A 177 -8.30 3.48 -14.84
CA ASP A 177 -8.62 2.05 -15.01
C ASP A 177 -7.85 1.42 -16.19
N ASP A 178 -7.09 2.22 -16.93
CA ASP A 178 -6.28 1.75 -18.05
C ASP A 178 -5.01 1.06 -17.54
N PRO A 179 -4.89 -0.28 -17.66
CA PRO A 179 -3.73 -1.01 -17.15
C PRO A 179 -2.44 -0.76 -17.95
N SER A 180 -2.53 -0.06 -19.09
CA SER A 180 -1.34 0.33 -19.86
C SER A 180 -0.69 1.61 -19.35
N SER A 181 -1.42 2.40 -18.56
CA SER A 181 -0.94 3.68 -18.02
C SER A 181 -1.00 3.77 -16.51
N CYS A 182 -1.76 2.89 -15.82
CA CYS A 182 -1.90 2.85 -14.38
C CYS A 182 -1.80 1.43 -13.82
N ARG A 183 -1.26 1.32 -12.60
CA ARG A 183 -1.26 0.08 -11.82
C ARG A 183 -1.54 0.37 -10.36
N ASP A 184 -2.00 -0.64 -9.63
CA ASP A 184 -2.13 -0.56 -8.18
C ASP A 184 -0.75 -0.49 -7.51
N ILE A 185 -0.63 0.36 -6.50
CA ILE A 185 0.60 0.45 -5.69
C ILE A 185 0.70 -0.81 -4.83
N ASN A 186 1.81 -1.52 -4.97
CA ASN A 186 2.20 -2.64 -4.12
C ASN A 186 3.40 -2.22 -3.28
N CYS A 187 3.23 -2.16 -1.96
CA CYS A 187 4.27 -1.74 -1.02
C CYS A 187 5.33 -2.83 -0.76
N GLY A 188 5.11 -4.05 -1.26
CA GLY A 188 5.98 -5.20 -1.00
C GLY A 188 5.90 -5.67 0.44
N LEU A 189 4.74 -5.58 1.10
CA LEU A 189 4.61 -5.81 2.55
C LEU A 189 5.17 -7.17 3.01
N GLU A 190 4.71 -8.26 2.40
CA GLU A 190 5.16 -9.61 2.73
C GLU A 190 6.62 -9.89 2.30
N ILE A 191 7.17 -9.09 1.39
CA ILE A 191 8.56 -9.20 0.95
C ILE A 191 9.48 -8.51 1.96
N HIS A 192 9.19 -7.26 2.29
CA HIS A 192 10.10 -6.41 3.06
C HIS A 192 9.89 -6.43 4.58
N TYR A 193 8.72 -6.88 5.04
CA TYR A 193 8.32 -6.75 6.45
C TYR A 193 7.72 -8.03 7.01
N GLN A 194 8.08 -9.20 6.46
CA GLN A 194 7.48 -10.47 6.83
C GLN A 194 7.67 -10.82 8.30
N ASP A 195 8.87 -10.59 8.81
CA ASP A 195 9.22 -10.77 10.22
C ASP A 195 8.38 -9.86 11.13
N LYS A 196 8.16 -8.61 10.71
CA LYS A 196 7.33 -7.63 11.44
C LYS A 196 5.85 -8.00 11.41
N ILE A 197 5.34 -8.52 10.30
CA ILE A 197 3.96 -9.02 10.18
C ILE A 197 3.78 -10.26 11.06
N PHE A 198 4.74 -11.19 11.03
CA PHE A 198 4.77 -12.38 11.88
C PHE A 198 4.71 -12.02 13.38
N GLU A 199 5.46 -10.99 13.78
CA GLU A 199 5.48 -10.48 15.16
C GLU A 199 4.27 -9.61 15.52
N ASN A 200 3.27 -9.47 14.64
CA ASN A 200 2.12 -8.58 14.81
C ASN A 200 2.54 -7.14 15.17
N CYS A 201 3.61 -6.64 14.54
CA CYS A 201 4.03 -5.25 14.68
C CYS A 201 3.05 -4.34 13.93
N ALA A 202 2.88 -3.12 14.43
CA ALA A 202 1.96 -2.16 13.86
C ALA A 202 2.60 -1.39 12.70
N PRO A 203 1.99 -1.35 11.50
CA PRO A 203 2.47 -0.49 10.41
C PRO A 203 2.39 0.99 10.79
N VAL A 204 3.45 1.74 10.47
CA VAL A 204 3.56 3.18 10.73
C VAL A 204 3.38 3.95 9.43
N PHE A 205 2.43 4.87 9.39
CA PHE A 205 2.14 5.73 8.25
C PHE A 205 2.48 7.20 8.55
N ILE A 206 2.77 7.99 7.52
CA ILE A 206 2.92 9.45 7.66
C ILE A 206 1.62 10.14 7.29
N GLY A 207 1.08 10.95 8.21
CA GLY A 207 -0.10 11.78 7.95
C GLY A 207 -1.43 11.01 7.96
N ASN A 208 -1.70 10.21 6.93
CA ASN A 208 -2.89 9.35 6.81
C ASN A 208 -2.49 7.89 6.51
N MET A 209 -3.43 6.95 6.64
CA MET A 209 -3.16 5.51 6.50
C MET A 209 -3.55 4.95 5.11
N LYS A 210 -3.56 5.79 4.07
CA LYS A 210 -3.94 5.40 2.70
C LYS A 210 -2.75 5.01 1.82
N SER A 211 -1.54 5.46 2.18
CA SER A 211 -0.29 5.17 1.47
C SER A 211 0.41 3.91 2.00
N CYS A 212 1.59 3.61 1.48
CA CYS A 212 2.44 2.56 2.04
C CYS A 212 2.94 2.92 3.44
N PRO A 213 3.04 1.95 4.37
CA PRO A 213 3.71 2.19 5.63
C PRO A 213 5.20 2.48 5.39
N ILE A 214 5.76 3.37 6.20
CA ILE A 214 7.16 3.80 6.16
C ILE A 214 8.06 3.01 7.12
N ALA A 215 7.45 2.33 8.08
CA ALA A 215 8.12 1.55 9.12
C ALA A 215 7.10 0.64 9.80
N PHE A 216 7.59 -0.19 10.72
CA PHE A 216 6.77 -0.97 11.64
C PHE A 216 7.23 -0.71 13.06
N GLN A 217 6.27 -0.55 13.97
CA GLN A 217 6.51 -0.44 15.40
C GLN A 217 6.18 -1.77 16.04
N CYS A 218 7.15 -2.40 16.69
CA CYS A 218 6.92 -3.63 17.44
C CYS A 218 6.68 -3.32 18.93
N PRO A 219 5.99 -4.20 19.67
CA PRO A 219 5.90 -4.07 21.11
C PRO A 219 7.26 -4.10 21.78
N THR A 220 7.38 -3.33 22.85
CA THR A 220 8.52 -3.29 23.75
C THR A 220 8.07 -3.64 25.17
N ASP A 221 9.00 -3.92 26.08
CA ASP A 221 8.69 -4.19 27.49
C ASP A 221 7.99 -3.01 28.20
N THR A 222 8.10 -1.80 27.64
CA THR A 222 7.46 -0.57 28.13
C THR A 222 6.09 -0.32 27.51
N SER A 223 5.70 -1.08 26.48
CA SER A 223 4.42 -0.91 25.78
C SER A 223 3.24 -1.24 26.70
N LYS A 224 2.27 -0.33 26.78
CA LYS A 224 1.08 -0.45 27.63
C LYS A 224 -0.17 -0.08 26.85
N VAL A 225 -1.23 -0.87 27.03
CA VAL A 225 -2.55 -0.56 26.49
C VAL A 225 -3.19 0.54 27.32
N ILE A 226 -3.59 1.62 26.65
CA ILE A 226 -4.42 2.68 27.20
C ILE A 226 -5.85 2.39 26.75
N ARG A 227 -6.74 2.14 27.72
CA ARG A 227 -8.13 1.80 27.43
C ARG A 227 -8.89 3.03 26.95
N GLY A 228 -9.43 2.92 25.74
CA GLY A 228 -10.30 3.93 25.16
C GLY A 228 -11.76 3.72 25.56
N LEU A 229 -12.60 4.68 25.16
CA LEU A 229 -14.04 4.47 25.16
C LEU A 229 -14.39 3.64 23.93
N ASN A 230 -14.91 2.42 24.12
CA ASN A 230 -15.46 1.63 23.02
C ASN A 230 -16.81 2.25 22.58
N LEU A 231 -16.72 3.32 21.82
CA LEU A 231 -17.88 4.09 21.35
C LEU A 231 -18.63 3.39 20.21
N LYS A 232 -18.05 2.35 19.61
CA LYS A 232 -18.57 1.74 18.37
C LYS A 232 -19.31 0.41 18.61
N SER A 233 -19.33 -0.12 19.84
CA SER A 233 -19.89 -1.46 20.14
C SER A 233 -19.36 -2.56 19.19
N VAL A 234 -18.15 -2.37 18.67
CA VAL A 234 -17.50 -3.31 17.76
C VAL A 234 -16.79 -4.35 18.62
N ASN A 235 -17.18 -5.61 18.48
CA ASN A 235 -16.58 -6.74 19.20
C ASN A 235 -15.29 -7.26 18.55
N ALA A 236 -14.86 -6.67 17.43
CA ALA A 236 -13.57 -6.99 16.81
C ALA A 236 -12.41 -6.40 17.62
N GLN A 237 -11.23 -7.00 17.48
CA GLN A 237 -10.04 -6.69 18.27
C GLN A 237 -8.81 -6.62 17.38
N CYS A 238 -7.82 -5.83 17.81
CA CYS A 238 -6.53 -5.75 17.15
C CYS A 238 -5.45 -6.51 17.93
N SER A 239 -4.50 -7.11 17.21
CA SER A 239 -3.27 -7.65 17.78
C SER A 239 -2.13 -6.61 17.71
N PHE A 240 -1.25 -6.68 18.72
CA PHE A 240 0.01 -5.96 18.77
C PHE A 240 1.03 -6.81 19.54
N GLY A 241 1.86 -7.57 18.81
CA GLY A 241 2.51 -8.78 19.33
C GLY A 241 1.51 -9.69 20.02
N ASN A 242 1.77 -9.99 21.30
CA ASN A 242 0.90 -10.84 22.11
C ASN A 242 -0.23 -10.07 22.82
N MET A 243 -0.30 -8.75 22.68
CA MET A 243 -1.36 -7.94 23.27
C MET A 243 -2.60 -7.92 22.39
N THR A 244 -3.76 -7.79 23.03
CA THR A 244 -5.05 -7.66 22.35
C THR A 244 -5.74 -6.38 22.78
N LEU A 245 -6.14 -5.57 21.80
CA LEU A 245 -6.76 -4.26 21.98
C LEU A 245 -8.19 -4.29 21.47
N SER A 246 -9.11 -3.67 22.22
CA SER A 246 -10.46 -3.41 21.71
C SER A 246 -10.45 -2.21 20.78
N VAL A 247 -11.41 -2.14 19.85
CA VAL A 247 -11.54 -0.96 18.99
C VAL A 247 -11.70 0.31 19.83
N GLY A 248 -10.85 1.29 19.56
CA GLY A 248 -10.72 2.54 20.32
C GLY A 248 -9.63 2.55 21.40
N ASP A 249 -9.04 1.40 21.74
CA ASP A 249 -7.86 1.35 22.62
C ASP A 249 -6.61 1.89 21.88
N GLU A 250 -5.68 2.43 22.66
CA GLU A 250 -4.37 2.91 22.19
C GLU A 250 -3.24 2.11 22.85
N VAL A 251 -2.03 2.17 22.28
CA VAL A 251 -0.83 1.60 22.89
C VAL A 251 0.28 2.63 22.98
N THR A 252 0.96 2.68 24.12
CA THR A 252 2.14 3.53 24.29
C THR A 252 3.31 2.95 23.51
N VAL A 253 4.02 3.81 22.79
CA VAL A 253 5.24 3.47 22.06
C VAL A 253 6.34 4.47 22.43
N ASP A 254 7.59 4.06 22.32
CA ASP A 254 8.72 4.88 22.79
C ASP A 254 8.96 6.12 21.88
N GLU A 255 8.49 6.08 20.62
CA GLU A 255 8.58 7.20 19.69
C GLU A 255 7.48 8.25 19.99
N LYS A 256 7.88 9.39 20.56
CA LYS A 256 6.98 10.48 20.99
C LYS A 256 6.03 11.01 19.90
N CYS A 257 6.45 10.90 18.64
CA CYS A 257 5.74 11.44 17.48
C CYS A 257 4.74 10.48 16.83
N THR A 258 4.67 9.27 17.37
CA THR A 258 3.92 8.16 16.79
C THR A 258 2.79 7.80 17.74
N LYS A 259 1.57 7.81 17.20
CA LYS A 259 0.38 7.39 17.92
C LYS A 259 -0.12 6.09 17.32
N CYS A 260 -0.30 5.07 18.15
CA CYS A 260 -0.76 3.75 17.74
C CYS A 260 -2.10 3.42 18.39
N SER A 261 -3.05 2.95 17.59
CA SER A 261 -4.43 2.69 18.01
C SER A 261 -5.04 1.48 17.31
N CYS A 262 -6.04 0.88 17.95
CA CYS A 262 -6.89 -0.12 17.32
C CYS A 262 -8.10 0.57 16.68
N ASP A 263 -7.97 0.99 15.42
CA ASP A 263 -9.04 1.67 14.69
C ASP A 263 -9.77 0.76 13.69
N LYS A 264 -9.01 -0.05 12.95
CA LYS A 264 -9.51 -1.02 11.96
C LYS A 264 -8.79 -2.37 12.17
N PRO A 265 -9.42 -3.32 12.88
CA PRO A 265 -8.91 -4.67 13.07
C PRO A 265 -8.54 -5.37 11.75
N PRO A 266 -7.61 -6.34 11.76
CA PRO A 266 -7.10 -7.07 12.93
C PRO A 266 -5.77 -6.59 13.53
N PHE A 267 -5.06 -5.63 12.96
CA PHE A 267 -3.78 -5.14 13.51
C PHE A 267 -3.92 -3.74 14.10
N VAL A 268 -3.12 -3.45 15.14
CA VAL A 268 -2.88 -2.07 15.55
C VAL A 268 -2.16 -1.36 14.40
N SER A 269 -2.48 -0.09 14.17
CA SER A 269 -1.78 0.76 13.22
C SER A 269 -1.29 2.03 13.90
N CYS A 270 -0.28 2.68 13.30
CA CYS A 270 0.32 3.87 13.84
C CYS A 270 0.35 4.99 12.82
N VAL A 271 0.16 6.23 13.28
CA VAL A 271 0.41 7.44 12.49
C VAL A 271 1.50 8.26 13.15
N ARG A 272 2.52 8.57 12.37
CA ARG A 272 3.56 9.53 12.73
C ARG A 272 3.21 10.91 12.19
N LYS A 273 3.26 11.92 13.05
CA LYS A 273 3.14 13.32 12.64
C LYS A 273 4.48 13.84 12.11
N ASN A 274 4.43 14.74 11.13
CA ASN A 274 5.62 15.39 10.57
C ASN A 274 6.31 16.35 11.57
N SER A 275 5.56 16.88 12.53
CA SER A 275 6.07 17.72 13.61
C SER A 275 5.37 17.36 14.92
N CYS A 276 6.13 17.42 16.01
CA CYS A 276 5.63 17.15 17.35
C CYS A 276 5.76 18.44 18.13
N ASP A 277 4.61 19.03 18.48
CA ASP A 277 4.59 20.10 19.46
C ASP A 277 5.07 19.50 20.79
N GLU A 278 6.06 20.14 21.40
CA GLU A 278 6.62 19.77 22.71
C GLU A 278 5.59 19.86 23.83
#